data_AF-A0A4P7AH55-F1
#
_entry.id   AF-A0A4P7AH55-F1
#
_cell.length_a   1.000
_cell.length_b   1.000
_cell.length_c   1.000
_cell.angle_alpha   90.00
_cell.angle_beta   90.00
_cell.angle_gamma   90.00
#
_symmetry.space_group_name_H-M   'P 1'
#
loop_
_entity.id
_entity.type
_entity.pdbx_description
1 polymer ?
#
loop_
_entity_poly.entity_id
_entity_poly.type
_entity_poly.pdbx_seq_one_letter_code
_entity_poly.pdbx_strand_id
1 'polypeptide(L)'
;MNWFGTNVSWVVIVIILVIVLAISLFFPWQKVKNRKQQKSDLINKPIDEKNKNNSESIIPNFMGIYNSIGKSESVRMKKLVYVEPKENSCELCIKYENTVLSLEVIDKNYLTMAEAISNGYHHLGCTHKDIDYYPGDTELKDKFFTQEEQIKFHQLILEQFKLENNIRNIKYDLENKNSKSVSIEDLNKAIEKLDIFCKENNLTRNFSREEPEISDLKKFTK
;
A
#
# COMPACT_ATOMS: atom_id res chain seq x y z
N MET A 1 34.79 53.26 35.93
CA MET A 1 34.55 51.81 35.78
C MET A 1 33.29 51.47 36.54
N ASN A 2 32.19 51.21 35.84
CA ASN A 2 30.98 50.51 36.30
C ASN A 2 29.98 50.53 35.11
N TRP A 3 30.25 49.66 34.13
CA TRP A 3 29.40 49.50 32.94
C TRP A 3 28.98 48.02 32.79
N PHE A 4 28.56 47.40 33.89
CA PHE A 4 28.10 46.01 33.92
C PHE A 4 26.84 45.82 34.81
N GLY A 5 26.08 46.88 35.09
CA GLY A 5 25.08 46.85 36.17
C GLY A 5 23.62 46.55 35.78
N THR A 6 23.15 46.82 34.56
CA THR A 6 21.70 46.80 34.28
C THR A 6 21.28 46.22 32.93
N ASN A 7 22.15 46.23 31.92
CA ASN A 7 21.81 45.74 30.57
C ASN A 7 22.05 44.23 30.37
N VAL A 8 22.87 43.59 31.21
CA VAL A 8 23.20 42.16 31.08
C VAL A 8 22.00 41.28 31.44
N SER A 9 21.19 41.68 32.41
CA SER A 9 20.03 40.89 32.87
C SER A 9 18.97 40.71 31.78
N TRP A 10 18.65 41.76 31.02
CA TRP A 10 17.61 41.67 29.99
C TRP A 10 18.07 40.87 28.76
N VAL A 11 19.35 41.01 28.38
CA VAL A 11 19.94 40.22 27.30
C VAL A 11 19.95 38.73 27.65
N VAL A 12 20.31 38.38 28.89
CA VAL A 12 20.26 36.98 29.35
C VAL A 12 18.83 36.43 29.35
N ILE A 13 17.84 37.23 29.78
CA ILE A 13 16.42 36.82 29.73
C ILE A 13 15.96 36.57 28.29
N VAL A 14 16.32 37.45 27.35
CA VAL A 14 15.98 37.28 25.92
C VAL A 14 16.64 36.03 25.34
N ILE A 15 17.91 35.76 25.67
CA ILE A 15 18.62 34.54 25.23
C ILE A 15 17.90 33.28 25.75
N ILE A 16 17.52 33.25 27.03
CA ILE A 16 16.79 32.12 27.61
C ILE A 16 15.45 31.92 26.90
N LEU A 17 14.72 33.00 26.60
CA LEU A 17 13.43 32.95 25.92
C LEU A 17 13.56 32.39 24.49
N VAL A 18 14.61 32.78 23.76
CA VAL A 18 14.92 32.25 22.43
C VAL A 18 15.26 30.76 22.50
N ILE A 19 16.03 30.33 23.50
CA ILE A 19 16.36 28.90 23.69
C ILE A 19 15.10 28.08 23.99
N VAL A 20 14.21 28.57 24.87
CA VAL A 20 12.94 27.89 25.19
C VAL A 20 12.03 27.79 23.96
N LEU A 21 11.96 28.84 23.14
CA LEU A 21 11.23 28.82 21.87
C LEU A 21 11.84 27.82 20.86
N ALA A 22 13.16 27.77 20.75
CA ALA A 22 13.83 26.82 19.88
C ALA A 22 13.57 25.36 20.31
N ILE A 23 13.62 25.07 21.61
CA ILE A 23 13.32 23.74 22.16
C ILE A 23 11.85 23.37 21.94
N SER A 24 10.93 24.30 22.17
CA SER A 24 9.49 24.04 22.01
C SER A 24 9.11 23.73 20.56
N LEU A 25 9.81 24.33 19.59
CA LEU A 25 9.64 24.04 18.17
C LEU A 25 10.37 22.77 17.73
N PHE A 26 11.56 22.47 18.25
CA PHE A 26 12.36 21.33 17.77
C PHE A 26 11.96 19.98 18.39
N PHE A 27 11.66 19.95 19.69
CA PHE A 27 11.34 18.73 20.43
C PHE A 27 10.10 17.95 19.92
N PRO A 28 8.97 18.59 19.54
CA PRO A 28 7.84 17.85 18.99
C PRO A 28 8.17 17.21 17.63
N TRP A 29 8.99 17.85 16.80
CA TRP A 29 9.39 17.31 15.50
C TRP A 29 10.30 16.09 15.63
N GLN A 30 11.22 16.10 16.59
CA GLN A 30 12.08 14.95 16.88
C GLN A 30 11.27 13.74 17.37
N LYS A 31 10.25 13.97 18.21
CA LYS A 31 9.35 12.91 18.69
C LYS A 31 8.51 12.29 17.58
N VAL A 32 8.07 13.10 16.60
CA VAL A 32 7.36 12.61 15.41
C VAL A 32 8.30 11.79 14.51
N LYS A 33 9.53 12.25 14.29
CA LYS A 33 10.52 11.51 13.48
C LYS A 33 10.85 10.13 14.07
N ASN A 34 11.07 10.06 15.38
CA ASN A 34 11.38 8.79 16.06
C ASN A 34 10.20 7.80 16.00
N ARG A 35 8.95 8.28 16.10
CA ARG A 35 7.76 7.43 15.95
C ARG A 35 7.62 6.86 14.54
N LYS A 36 7.94 7.64 13.51
CA LYS A 36 7.93 7.16 12.12
C LYS A 36 8.97 6.06 11.89
N GLN A 37 10.18 6.21 12.46
CA GLN A 37 11.23 5.20 12.38
C GLN A 37 10.87 3.90 13.12
N GLN A 38 10.32 4.00 14.34
CA GLN A 38 9.88 2.82 15.08
C GLN A 38 8.79 2.02 14.35
N LYS A 39 7.88 2.70 13.64
CA LYS A 39 6.88 2.04 12.81
C LYS A 39 7.52 1.32 11.61
N SER A 40 8.46 1.94 10.89
CA SER A 40 9.10 1.29 9.72
C SER A 40 9.93 0.06 10.09
N ASP A 41 10.56 0.05 11.27
CA ASP A 41 11.41 -1.06 11.70
C ASP A 41 10.62 -2.30 12.13
N LEU A 42 9.37 -2.11 12.60
CA LEU A 42 8.45 -3.20 12.91
C LEU A 42 7.83 -3.84 11.65
N ILE A 43 7.75 -3.08 10.56
CA ILE A 43 7.06 -3.49 9.31
C ILE A 43 7.94 -4.39 8.42
N ASN A 44 9.27 -4.37 8.59
CA ASN A 44 10.22 -4.96 7.63
C ASN A 44 11.05 -6.14 8.13
N LYS A 45 10.81 -6.66 9.33
CA LYS A 45 11.55 -7.84 9.82
C LYS A 45 10.74 -9.11 9.60
N PRO A 46 11.11 -9.98 8.62
CA PRO A 46 10.62 -11.34 8.64
C PRO A 46 11.03 -11.97 9.99
N ILE A 47 10.12 -12.75 10.56
CA ILE A 47 10.41 -13.48 11.80
C ILE A 47 11.38 -14.60 11.42
N ASP A 48 12.68 -14.40 11.67
CA ASP A 48 13.68 -15.44 11.48
C ASP A 48 13.33 -16.66 12.35
N GLU A 49 12.96 -17.77 11.71
CA GLU A 49 12.66 -19.05 12.40
C GLU A 49 13.82 -19.58 13.25
N LYS A 50 15.04 -19.04 13.08
CA LYS A 50 16.24 -19.45 13.83
C LYS A 50 16.31 -18.94 15.27
N ASN A 51 15.42 -18.04 15.70
CA ASN A 51 15.38 -17.57 17.09
C ASN A 51 14.34 -18.30 17.97
N LYS A 52 13.78 -19.42 17.50
CA LYS A 52 12.78 -20.20 18.25
C LYS A 52 13.32 -20.89 19.53
N ASN A 53 14.64 -20.90 19.74
CA ASN A 53 15.26 -21.64 20.84
C ASN A 53 15.78 -20.77 21.99
N ASN A 54 15.60 -19.44 21.98
CA ASN A 54 16.02 -18.58 23.10
C ASN A 54 15.11 -17.37 23.38
N SER A 55 13.94 -17.27 22.76
CA SER A 55 12.92 -16.35 23.27
C SER A 55 12.17 -17.03 24.40
N GLU A 56 12.27 -16.46 25.60
CA GLU A 56 11.32 -16.66 26.70
C GLU A 56 9.94 -16.95 26.14
N SER A 57 9.31 -18.02 26.62
CA SER A 57 7.98 -18.43 26.21
C SER A 57 7.05 -17.23 26.17
N ILE A 58 6.79 -16.71 24.97
CA ILE A 58 5.67 -15.81 24.71
C ILE A 58 4.46 -16.74 24.76
N ILE A 59 4.11 -17.13 26.00
CA ILE A 59 2.78 -17.63 26.31
C ILE A 59 1.87 -16.51 25.81
N PRO A 60 0.95 -16.78 24.87
CA PRO A 60 -0.04 -15.77 24.51
C PRO A 60 -0.74 -15.42 25.80
N ASN A 61 -0.55 -14.18 26.28
CA ASN A 61 -1.19 -13.66 27.49
C ASN A 61 -2.70 -13.71 27.28
N PHE A 62 -3.29 -14.87 27.59
CA PHE A 62 -4.72 -15.13 27.58
C PHE A 62 -5.40 -14.46 28.80
N MET A 63 -4.60 -14.05 29.78
CA MET A 63 -4.99 -13.13 30.84
C MET A 63 -4.65 -11.71 30.42
N GLY A 64 -5.67 -10.84 30.39
CA GLY A 64 -5.56 -9.49 29.83
C GLY A 64 -4.41 -8.65 30.37
N ILE A 65 -4.02 -7.65 29.60
CA ILE A 65 -2.98 -6.69 29.99
C ILE A 65 -3.53 -5.85 31.14
N TYR A 66 -3.17 -6.20 32.37
CA TYR A 66 -3.47 -5.38 33.53
C TYR A 66 -2.53 -4.18 33.55
N ASN A 67 -3.00 -3.02 33.08
CA ASN A 67 -2.36 -1.76 33.43
C ASN A 67 -2.44 -1.61 34.96
N SER A 68 -1.36 -1.13 35.60
CA SER A 68 -1.18 -1.00 37.06
C SER A 68 -2.21 -0.13 37.79
N ILE A 69 -3.21 0.39 37.07
CA ILE A 69 -4.39 1.08 37.60
C ILE A 69 -5.63 0.41 37.00
N GLY A 70 -5.97 -0.76 37.53
CA GLY A 70 -7.32 -1.35 37.67
C GLY A 70 -8.31 -1.39 36.51
N LYS A 71 -7.98 -0.89 35.31
CA LYS A 71 -8.83 -0.95 34.13
C LYS A 71 -8.48 -2.21 33.37
N SER A 72 -9.28 -3.25 33.56
CA SER A 72 -9.32 -4.39 32.66
C SER A 72 -9.79 -3.90 31.29
N GLU A 73 -8.87 -3.41 30.46
CA GLU A 73 -9.15 -3.34 29.04
C GLU A 73 -9.24 -4.78 28.56
N SER A 74 -10.44 -5.21 28.15
CA SER A 74 -10.59 -6.46 27.41
C SER A 74 -9.57 -6.45 26.28
N VAL A 75 -8.78 -7.52 26.13
CA VAL A 75 -7.85 -7.67 25.00
C VAL A 75 -8.69 -7.62 23.73
N ARG A 76 -8.82 -6.42 23.16
CA ARG A 76 -9.51 -6.24 21.89
C ARG A 76 -8.56 -6.78 20.85
N MET A 77 -8.91 -7.96 20.34
CA MET A 77 -8.20 -8.55 19.21
C MET A 77 -8.22 -7.52 18.07
N LYS A 78 -7.04 -7.02 17.73
CA LYS A 78 -6.87 -6.06 16.65
C LYS A 78 -7.17 -6.77 15.34
N LYS A 79 -7.92 -6.11 14.46
CA LYS A 79 -8.14 -6.60 13.10
C LYS A 79 -6.97 -6.18 12.22
N LEU A 80 -6.19 -7.16 11.79
CA LEU A 80 -5.00 -6.97 10.96
C LEU A 80 -5.22 -7.63 9.61
N VAL A 81 -4.59 -7.06 8.58
CA VAL A 81 -4.63 -7.54 7.20
C VAL A 81 -3.22 -7.60 6.68
N TYR A 82 -2.84 -8.71 6.07
CA TYR A 82 -1.60 -8.87 5.34
C TYR A 82 -1.83 -8.63 3.86
N VAL A 83 -0.97 -7.81 3.25
CA VAL A 83 -1.01 -7.51 1.81
C VAL A 83 -0.13 -8.52 1.06
N GLU A 84 -0.76 -9.48 0.38
CA GLU A 84 -0.06 -10.51 -0.39
C GLU A 84 0.61 -9.90 -1.64
N PRO A 85 1.91 -10.15 -1.88
CA PRO A 85 2.58 -9.67 -3.09
C PRO A 85 1.96 -10.26 -4.36
N LYS A 86 1.81 -9.44 -5.40
CA LYS A 86 1.28 -9.84 -6.71
C LYS A 86 2.22 -9.41 -7.82
N GLU A 87 2.34 -10.24 -8.84
CA GLU A 87 3.14 -9.96 -10.04
C GLU A 87 2.69 -8.69 -10.78
N ASN A 88 1.39 -8.39 -10.78
CA ASN A 88 0.78 -7.24 -11.48
C ASN A 88 0.45 -6.06 -10.55
N SER A 89 1.30 -5.78 -9.58
CA SER A 89 1.10 -4.62 -8.70
C SER A 89 1.64 -3.35 -9.35
N CYS A 90 0.93 -2.25 -9.20
CA CYS A 90 1.42 -0.94 -9.66
C CYS A 90 2.43 -0.33 -8.68
N GLU A 91 3.08 0.75 -9.10
CA GLU A 91 4.06 1.49 -8.28
C GLU A 91 3.50 1.99 -6.93
N LEU A 92 2.23 2.37 -6.86
CA LEU A 92 1.60 2.84 -5.62
C LEU A 92 1.33 1.69 -4.65
N CYS A 93 0.87 0.54 -5.15
CA CYS A 93 0.48 -0.63 -4.36
C CYS A 93 1.71 -1.43 -3.88
N ILE A 94 2.77 -1.53 -4.69
CA ILE A 94 4.00 -2.31 -4.40
C ILE A 94 4.61 -1.94 -3.03
N LYS A 95 4.49 -0.67 -2.61
CA LYS A 95 5.04 -0.14 -1.35
C LYS A 95 4.43 -0.79 -0.10
N TYR A 96 3.24 -1.35 -0.22
CA TYR A 96 2.49 -1.96 0.88
C TYR A 96 2.51 -3.49 0.82
N GLU A 97 3.04 -4.08 -0.24
CA GLU A 97 3.14 -5.54 -0.32
C GLU A 97 4.07 -6.11 0.73
N ASN A 98 3.73 -7.31 1.18
CA ASN A 98 4.43 -8.01 2.24
C ASN A 98 4.43 -7.25 3.58
N THR A 99 3.44 -6.36 3.79
CA THR A 99 3.25 -5.62 5.04
C THR A 99 1.93 -5.98 5.71
N VAL A 100 1.89 -5.85 7.03
CA VAL A 100 0.66 -6.01 7.83
C VAL A 100 0.09 -4.64 8.15
N LEU A 101 -1.16 -4.43 7.73
CA LEU A 101 -1.94 -3.22 7.95
C LEU A 101 -2.97 -3.43 9.06
N SER A 102 -3.22 -2.39 9.86
CA SER A 102 -4.30 -2.37 10.84
C SER A 102 -5.57 -1.79 10.23
N LEU A 103 -6.71 -2.45 10.46
CA LEU A 103 -8.02 -1.91 10.06
C LEU A 103 -8.57 -0.88 11.07
N GLU A 104 -7.87 -0.63 12.17
CA GLU A 104 -8.24 0.41 13.14
C GLU A 104 -7.90 1.81 12.57
N VAL A 105 -8.66 2.83 12.98
CA VAL A 105 -8.47 4.21 12.50
C VAL A 105 -7.10 4.77 12.89
N ILE A 106 -6.62 4.41 14.09
CA ILE A 106 -5.32 4.83 14.61
C ILE A 106 -4.65 3.61 15.26
N ASP A 107 -3.47 3.26 14.77
CA ASP A 107 -2.62 2.26 15.41
C ASP A 107 -1.21 2.83 15.66
N LYS A 108 -0.63 2.47 16.81
CA LYS A 108 0.72 2.86 17.19
C LYS A 108 1.78 1.92 16.63
N ASN A 109 1.42 0.65 16.42
CA ASN A 109 2.35 -0.42 16.10
C ASN A 109 2.35 -0.78 14.61
N TYR A 110 1.23 -0.55 13.93
CA TYR A 110 1.06 -0.86 12.51
C TYR A 110 0.74 0.40 11.70
N LEU A 111 1.02 0.34 10.40
CA LEU A 111 0.43 1.27 9.42
C LEU A 111 -1.06 0.96 9.32
N THR A 112 -1.92 1.98 9.29
CA THR A 112 -3.36 1.72 9.13
C THR A 112 -3.74 1.59 7.65
N MET A 113 -4.79 0.83 7.38
CA MET A 113 -5.36 0.72 6.04
C MET A 113 -5.80 2.11 5.52
N ALA A 114 -6.35 2.96 6.39
CA ALA A 114 -6.72 4.33 6.05
C ALA A 114 -5.49 5.17 5.63
N GLU A 115 -4.37 5.06 6.35
CA GLU A 115 -3.11 5.69 5.97
C GLU A 115 -2.61 5.17 4.61
N ALA A 116 -2.63 3.86 4.38
CA ALA A 116 -2.21 3.27 3.10
C ALA A 116 -3.09 3.76 1.93
N ILE A 117 -4.42 3.74 2.08
CA ILE A 117 -5.38 4.20 1.06
C ILE A 117 -5.16 5.68 0.76
N SER A 118 -4.96 6.52 1.78
CA SER A 118 -4.71 7.96 1.58
C SER A 118 -3.45 8.25 0.75
N ASN A 119 -2.52 7.29 0.69
CA ASN A 119 -1.28 7.37 -0.08
C ASN A 119 -1.36 6.59 -1.42
N GLY A 120 -2.54 6.14 -1.82
CA GLY A 120 -2.79 5.53 -3.13
C GLY A 120 -2.96 4.01 -3.13
N TYR A 121 -2.98 3.34 -1.98
CA TYR A 121 -3.38 1.94 -1.90
C TYR A 121 -4.87 1.77 -2.28
N HIS A 122 -5.25 0.62 -2.85
CA HIS A 122 -6.62 0.36 -3.36
C HIS A 122 -7.14 1.34 -4.43
N HIS A 123 -6.26 1.93 -5.24
CA HIS A 123 -6.76 2.73 -6.36
C HIS A 123 -7.43 1.84 -7.43
N LEU A 124 -8.28 2.47 -8.24
CA LEU A 124 -9.04 1.80 -9.30
C LEU A 124 -8.10 1.07 -10.27
N GLY A 125 -8.41 -0.20 -10.54
CA GLY A 125 -7.66 -1.04 -11.48
C GLY A 125 -6.37 -1.68 -10.94
N CYS A 126 -5.99 -1.44 -9.67
CA CYS A 126 -4.87 -2.16 -9.05
C CYS A 126 -5.28 -3.58 -8.62
N THR A 127 -4.45 -4.59 -8.89
CA THR A 127 -4.67 -5.95 -8.38
C THR A 127 -3.95 -6.13 -7.05
N HIS A 128 -4.65 -5.92 -5.95
CA HIS A 128 -4.19 -6.20 -4.60
C HIS A 128 -4.89 -7.44 -4.04
N LYS A 129 -4.26 -8.11 -3.07
CA LYS A 129 -4.90 -9.19 -2.32
C LYS A 129 -4.62 -9.02 -0.83
N ASP A 130 -5.68 -8.61 -0.15
CA ASP A 130 -5.73 -8.50 1.30
C ASP A 130 -6.15 -9.83 1.90
N ILE A 131 -5.41 -10.30 2.90
CA ILE A 131 -5.68 -11.53 3.63
C ILE A 131 -5.79 -11.19 5.11
N ASP A 132 -6.82 -11.69 5.79
CA ASP A 132 -6.92 -11.54 7.25
C ASP A 132 -5.67 -12.12 7.93
N TYR A 133 -5.05 -11.32 8.78
CA TYR A 133 -3.81 -11.67 9.46
C TYR A 133 -4.07 -11.98 10.93
N TYR A 134 -3.72 -13.20 11.32
CA TYR A 134 -3.78 -13.70 12.68
C TYR A 134 -2.35 -13.93 13.18
N PRO A 135 -1.86 -13.15 14.16
CA PRO A 135 -0.51 -13.29 14.68
C PRO A 135 -0.22 -14.72 15.15
N GLY A 136 0.80 -15.36 14.57
CA GLY A 136 1.21 -16.72 14.90
C GLY A 136 0.54 -17.83 14.07
N ASP A 137 -0.57 -17.53 13.38
CA ASP A 137 -1.31 -18.50 12.57
C ASP A 137 -1.16 -18.25 11.06
N THR A 138 -1.07 -16.98 10.64
CA THR A 138 -0.96 -16.63 9.22
C THR A 138 0.49 -16.75 8.73
N GLU A 139 0.71 -17.60 7.73
CA GLU A 139 2.00 -17.73 7.04
C GLU A 139 2.20 -16.57 6.06
N LEU A 140 3.31 -15.84 6.21
CA LEU A 140 3.69 -14.74 5.33
C LEU A 140 4.49 -15.31 4.16
N LYS A 141 4.04 -15.00 2.94
CA LYS A 141 4.75 -15.45 1.73
C LYS A 141 5.95 -14.55 1.47
N ASP A 142 7.05 -15.15 1.09
CA ASP A 142 8.21 -14.39 0.63
C ASP A 142 7.89 -13.61 -0.64
N LYS A 143 8.54 -12.46 -0.79
CA LYS A 143 8.42 -11.65 -1.99
C LYS A 143 9.28 -12.28 -3.10
N PHE A 144 8.62 -12.92 -4.06
CA PHE A 144 9.28 -13.58 -5.20
C PHE A 144 9.63 -12.63 -6.36
N PHE A 145 8.96 -11.48 -6.45
CA PHE A 145 9.09 -10.57 -7.58
C PHE A 145 9.91 -9.33 -7.20
N THR A 146 10.81 -8.90 -8.07
CA THR A 146 11.44 -7.59 -7.93
C THR A 146 10.45 -6.47 -8.26
N GLN A 147 10.64 -5.28 -7.70
CA GLN A 147 9.75 -4.14 -7.99
C GLN A 147 9.76 -3.78 -9.49
N GLU A 148 10.92 -3.88 -10.14
CA GLU A 148 11.07 -3.60 -11.57
C GLU A 148 10.28 -4.59 -12.44
N GLU A 149 10.34 -5.89 -12.12
CA GLU A 149 9.55 -6.91 -12.80
C GLU A 149 8.05 -6.65 -12.65
N GLN A 150 7.60 -6.30 -11.43
CA GLN A 150 6.19 -6.02 -11.17
C GLN A 150 5.68 -4.81 -11.95
N ILE A 151 6.45 -3.71 -11.96
CA ILE A 151 6.10 -2.50 -12.72
C ILE A 151 6.07 -2.80 -14.21
N LYS A 152 7.07 -3.53 -14.72
CA LYS A 152 7.13 -3.91 -16.14
C LYS A 152 5.94 -4.79 -16.53
N PHE A 153 5.62 -5.81 -15.72
CA PHE A 153 4.48 -6.67 -15.96
C PHE A 153 3.17 -5.88 -15.90
N HIS A 154 3.04 -4.96 -14.95
CA HIS A 154 1.88 -4.08 -14.86
C HIS A 154 1.68 -3.22 -16.10
N GLN A 155 2.75 -2.66 -16.66
CA GLN A 155 2.70 -1.92 -17.91
C GLN A 155 2.20 -2.79 -19.07
N LEU A 156 2.67 -4.03 -19.18
CA LEU A 156 2.20 -4.97 -20.19
C LEU A 156 0.70 -5.26 -20.06
N ILE A 157 0.21 -5.45 -18.83
CA ILE A 157 -1.23 -5.64 -18.57
C ILE A 157 -2.05 -4.39 -18.95
N LEU A 158 -1.53 -3.19 -18.67
CA LEU A 158 -2.19 -1.93 -19.07
C LEU A 158 -2.24 -1.78 -20.60
N GLU A 159 -1.18 -2.16 -21.31
CA GLU A 159 -1.16 -2.16 -22.77
C GLU A 159 -2.13 -3.18 -23.35
N GLN A 160 -2.17 -4.40 -22.81
CA GLN A 160 -3.18 -5.40 -23.16
C GLN A 160 -4.60 -4.82 -22.98
N PHE A 161 -4.87 -4.20 -21.83
CA PHE A 161 -6.18 -3.62 -21.55
C PHE A 161 -6.56 -2.51 -22.54
N LYS A 162 -5.60 -1.69 -22.99
CA LYS A 162 -5.84 -0.66 -24.02
C LYS A 162 -6.22 -1.29 -25.36
N LEU A 163 -5.56 -2.38 -25.75
CA LEU A 163 -5.87 -3.11 -26.98
C LEU A 163 -7.26 -3.77 -26.89
N GLU A 164 -7.58 -4.42 -25.77
CA GLU A 164 -8.91 -4.99 -25.49
C GLU A 164 -10.00 -3.91 -25.55
N ASN A 165 -9.76 -2.74 -24.96
CA ASN A 165 -10.69 -1.61 -24.99
C ASN A 165 -10.88 -1.04 -26.41
N ASN A 166 -9.83 -1.01 -27.22
CA ASN A 166 -9.95 -0.62 -28.62
C ASN A 166 -10.84 -1.57 -29.41
N ILE A 167 -10.66 -2.89 -29.23
CA ILE A 167 -11.52 -3.91 -29.84
C ILE A 167 -12.97 -3.74 -29.38
N ARG A 168 -13.19 -3.50 -28.09
CA ARG A 168 -14.53 -3.25 -27.52
C ARG A 168 -15.21 -2.06 -28.19
N ASN A 169 -14.51 -0.94 -28.33
CA ASN A 169 -15.04 0.27 -28.96
C ASN A 169 -15.39 0.00 -30.43
N ILE A 170 -14.53 -0.69 -31.18
CA ILE A 170 -14.80 -1.06 -32.57
C ILE A 170 -16.06 -1.95 -32.68
N LYS A 171 -16.20 -2.96 -31.80
CA LYS A 171 -17.40 -3.82 -31.76
C LYS A 171 -18.67 -3.01 -31.48
N TYR A 172 -18.62 -2.11 -30.50
CA TYR A 172 -19.72 -1.20 -30.17
C TYR A 172 -20.13 -0.32 -31.36
N ASP A 173 -19.16 0.25 -32.09
CA ASP A 173 -19.44 1.10 -33.25
C ASP A 173 -20.06 0.32 -34.42
N LEU A 174 -19.61 -0.93 -34.64
CA LEU A 174 -20.17 -1.83 -35.66
C LEU A 174 -21.61 -2.22 -35.33
N GLU A 175 -21.93 -2.50 -34.07
CA GLU A 175 -23.27 -2.85 -33.61
C GLU A 175 -24.25 -1.67 -33.74
N ASN A 176 -23.80 -0.47 -33.40
CA ASN A 176 -24.65 0.72 -33.38
C ASN A 176 -24.82 1.40 -34.75
N LYS A 177 -24.20 0.88 -35.84
CA LYS A 177 -24.29 1.38 -37.23
C LYS A 177 -24.05 2.89 -37.41
N ASN A 178 -23.53 3.57 -36.40
CA ASN A 178 -23.44 5.03 -36.35
C ASN A 178 -22.18 5.57 -37.03
N SER A 179 -21.24 4.71 -37.43
CA SER A 179 -20.04 5.13 -38.16
C SER A 179 -19.97 4.41 -39.51
N LYS A 180 -20.01 5.18 -40.62
CA LYS A 180 -19.64 4.69 -41.96
C LYS A 180 -18.13 4.48 -42.10
N SER A 181 -17.35 4.75 -41.04
CA SER A 181 -15.90 4.86 -41.05
C SER A 181 -15.17 3.64 -40.47
N VAL A 182 -15.84 2.78 -39.71
CA VAL A 182 -15.22 1.61 -39.08
C VAL A 182 -15.62 0.35 -39.84
N SER A 183 -14.62 -0.38 -40.30
CA SER A 183 -14.78 -1.58 -41.11
C SER A 183 -14.54 -2.87 -40.30
N ILE A 184 -15.03 -4.00 -40.80
CA ILE A 184 -14.73 -5.32 -40.20
C ILE A 184 -13.21 -5.61 -40.31
N GLU A 185 -12.56 -5.09 -41.35
CA GLU A 185 -11.12 -5.16 -41.54
C GLU A 185 -10.36 -4.47 -40.39
N ASP A 186 -10.86 -3.35 -39.86
CA ASP A 186 -10.23 -2.66 -38.72
C ASP A 186 -10.33 -3.47 -37.44
N LEU A 187 -11.46 -4.17 -37.23
CA LEU A 187 -11.64 -5.10 -36.11
C LEU A 187 -10.64 -6.26 -36.21
N ASN A 188 -10.52 -6.88 -37.38
CA ASN A 188 -9.60 -8.01 -37.60
C ASN A 188 -8.14 -7.60 -37.37
N LYS A 189 -7.72 -6.41 -37.84
CA LYS A 189 -6.38 -5.87 -37.55
C LYS A 189 -6.14 -5.63 -36.07
N ALA A 190 -7.14 -5.10 -35.35
CA ALA A 190 -7.03 -4.87 -33.91
C ALA A 190 -6.91 -6.19 -33.13
N ILE A 191 -7.65 -7.22 -33.52
CA ILE A 191 -7.57 -8.57 -32.97
C ILE A 191 -6.19 -9.18 -33.22
N GLU A 192 -5.70 -9.15 -34.47
CA GLU A 192 -4.38 -9.67 -34.82
C GLU A 192 -3.27 -8.98 -34.02
N LYS A 193 -3.35 -7.65 -33.86
CA LYS A 193 -2.40 -6.89 -33.04
C LYS A 193 -2.41 -7.34 -31.58
N LEU A 194 -3.58 -7.60 -30.99
CA LEU A 194 -3.69 -8.11 -29.62
C LEU A 194 -3.12 -9.53 -29.50
N ASP A 195 -3.39 -10.40 -30.46
CA ASP A 195 -2.89 -11.77 -30.46
C ASP A 195 -1.36 -11.84 -30.57
N ILE A 196 -0.77 -11.01 -31.45
CA ILE A 196 0.69 -10.85 -31.55
C ILE A 196 1.25 -10.35 -30.22
N PHE A 197 0.68 -9.28 -29.66
CA PHE A 197 1.12 -8.71 -28.38
C PHE A 197 1.07 -9.73 -27.23
N CYS A 198 -0.02 -10.50 -27.13
CA CYS A 198 -0.17 -11.54 -26.11
C CYS A 198 0.86 -12.66 -26.29
N LYS A 199 1.11 -13.08 -27.54
CA LYS A 199 2.08 -14.13 -27.86
C LYS A 199 3.51 -13.72 -27.56
N GLU A 200 3.90 -12.48 -27.90
CA GLU A 200 5.24 -11.95 -27.66
C GLU A 200 5.54 -11.79 -26.17
N ASN A 201 4.52 -11.51 -25.35
CA ASN A 201 4.67 -11.23 -23.92
C ASN A 201 4.17 -12.38 -23.01
N ASN A 202 3.82 -13.54 -23.57
CA ASN A 202 3.25 -14.69 -22.85
C ASN A 202 2.02 -14.33 -21.98
N LEU A 203 1.16 -13.43 -22.46
CA LEU A 203 -0.06 -13.01 -21.77
C LEU A 203 -1.26 -13.84 -22.20
N THR A 204 -2.21 -14.02 -21.29
CA THR A 204 -3.51 -14.64 -21.59
C THR A 204 -4.53 -13.57 -21.95
N ARG A 205 -5.09 -13.67 -23.15
CA ARG A 205 -6.16 -12.79 -23.64
C ARG A 205 -7.44 -12.98 -22.85
N ASN A 206 -8.14 -11.90 -22.51
CA ASN A 206 -9.44 -11.96 -21.83
C ASN A 206 -10.58 -11.51 -22.75
N PHE A 207 -11.22 -12.47 -23.39
CA PHE A 207 -12.33 -12.21 -24.34
C PHE A 207 -13.51 -11.47 -23.71
N SER A 208 -13.80 -11.70 -22.43
CA SER A 208 -14.92 -11.03 -21.74
C SER A 208 -14.76 -9.51 -21.72
N ARG A 209 -13.51 -9.03 -21.64
CA ARG A 209 -13.21 -7.60 -21.65
C ARG A 209 -13.40 -6.98 -23.03
N GLU A 210 -13.55 -7.74 -24.09
CA GLU A 210 -13.81 -7.19 -25.41
C GLU A 210 -15.30 -6.99 -25.69
N GLU A 211 -16.17 -7.45 -24.80
CA GLU A 211 -17.62 -7.34 -24.96
C GLU A 211 -18.09 -5.89 -24.77
N PRO A 212 -18.89 -5.33 -25.69
CA PRO A 212 -19.41 -3.95 -25.58
C PRO A 212 -20.19 -3.69 -24.28
N GLU A 213 -20.98 -4.65 -23.83
CA GLU A 213 -21.91 -4.51 -22.70
C GLU A 213 -21.30 -4.86 -21.32
N ILE A 214 -19.98 -4.89 -21.19
CA ILE A 214 -19.32 -5.20 -19.91
C ILE A 214 -19.47 -4.05 -18.90
N SER A 215 -19.93 -4.36 -17.69
CA SER A 215 -20.00 -3.39 -16.61
C SER A 215 -18.60 -2.92 -16.16
N ASP A 216 -18.49 -1.67 -15.70
CA ASP A 216 -17.20 -1.09 -15.31
C ASP A 216 -16.48 -1.90 -14.23
N LEU A 217 -17.23 -2.47 -13.28
CA LEU A 217 -16.66 -3.33 -12.24
C LEU A 217 -16.04 -4.60 -12.83
N LYS A 218 -16.69 -5.19 -13.85
CA LYS A 218 -16.21 -6.42 -14.50
C LYS A 218 -14.98 -6.19 -15.40
N LYS A 219 -14.74 -4.95 -15.85
CA LYS A 219 -13.57 -4.61 -16.68
C LYS A 219 -12.25 -4.88 -15.96
N PHE A 220 -12.23 -4.76 -14.64
CA PHE A 220 -11.02 -4.88 -13.82
C PHE A 220 -10.91 -6.21 -13.06
N THR A 221 -11.96 -7.04 -13.07
CA THR A 221 -11.90 -8.39 -12.51
C THR A 221 -11.22 -9.36 -13.48
N LYS A 222 -10.51 -10.36 -12.95
CA LYS A 222 -9.95 -11.47 -13.73
C LYS A 222 -11.05 -12.49 -14.02
#